data_AF-A0ABD0RVV7-F1
#
_entry.id   AF-A0ABD0RVV7-F1
#
_cell.length_a   1.000
_cell.length_b   1.000
_cell.length_c   1.000
_cell.angle_alpha   90.00
_cell.angle_beta   90.00
_cell.angle_gamma   90.00
#
_symmetry.space_group_name_H-M   'P 1'
#
loop_
_entity.id
_entity.type
_entity.pdbx_description
1 polymer ?
#
loop_
_entity_poly.entity_id
_entity_poly.type
_entity_poly.pdbx_seq_one_letter_code
_entity_poly.pdbx_strand_id
1 'polypeptide(L)' 'IVVVGGCERMGGFNLPYTECYDPVTGEWTSLAKHPEYTKSEYAVCALRNDIIVSG' A
#
# COMPACT_ATOMS: atom_id res chain seq x y z
N ILE A 1 0.76 3.51 10.45
CA ILE A 1 -0.36 3.05 9.59
C ILE A 1 0.23 2.72 8.23
N VAL A 2 -0.15 1.62 7.59
CA VAL A 2 0.36 1.29 6.25
C VAL A 2 -0.76 1.33 5.23
N VAL A 3 -0.51 2.01 4.12
CA VAL A 3 -1.39 2.10 2.96
C VAL A 3 -0.73 1.33 1.82
N VAL A 4 -1.49 0.44 1.19
CA VAL A 4 -0.99 -0.50 0.19
C VAL A 4 -1.78 -0.32 -1.10
N GLY A 5 -1.08 -0.01 -2.18
CA GLY A 5 -1.63 0.03 -3.53
C GLY A 5 -2.71 1.10 -3.74
N GLY A 6 -3.76 0.72 -4.47
CA GLY A 6 -4.87 1.59 -4.84
C GLY A 6 -4.90 1.91 -6.33
N CYS A 7 -5.79 2.82 -6.73
CA CYS A 7 -5.89 3.31 -8.10
C CYS A 7 -6.09 4.82 -8.12
N GLU A 8 -5.69 5.46 -9.21
CA GLU A 8 -6.02 6.86 -9.43
C GLU A 8 -7.54 7.07 -9.49
N ARG A 9 -7.98 8.23 -8.97
CA ARG A 9 -9.40 8.57 -8.87
C ARG A 9 -10.14 8.51 -10.21
N MET A 10 -9.49 8.86 -11.31
CA MET A 10 -10.11 8.83 -12.64
C MET A 10 -10.18 7.43 -13.25
N GLY A 11 -9.58 6.43 -12.60
CA GLY A 11 -9.35 5.11 -13.18
C GLY A 11 -8.28 5.16 -14.26
N GLY A 12 -7.51 4.08 -14.42
CA GLY A 12 -6.53 3.94 -15.52
C GLY A 12 -5.09 3.66 -15.08
N PHE A 13 -4.75 3.92 -13.82
CA PHE A 13 -3.46 3.53 -13.26
C PHE A 13 -3.62 2.94 -11.86
N ASN A 14 -3.11 1.72 -11.69
CA ASN A 14 -3.00 1.08 -10.38
C ASN A 14 -1.68 1.53 -9.75
N LEU A 15 -1.75 1.98 -8.51
CA LEU A 15 -0.61 2.55 -7.78
C LEU A 15 0.23 1.40 -7.21
N PRO A 16 1.51 1.22 -7.61
CA PRO A 16 2.36 0.16 -7.07
C PRO A 16 3.02 0.56 -5.75
N TYR A 17 2.52 1.60 -5.08
CA TYR A 17 3.17 2.22 -3.92
C TYR A 17 2.66 1.61 -2.62
N THR A 18 3.57 1.51 -1.66
CA THR A 18 3.25 1.19 -0.27
C THR A 18 3.83 2.29 0.59
N GLU A 19 3.00 2.91 1.41
CA GLU A 19 3.37 4.09 2.21
C GLU A 19 3.10 3.83 3.69
N CYS A 20 4.04 4.20 4.55
CA CYS A 20 3.91 4.09 6.00
C CYS A 20 3.82 5.47 6.64
N TYR A 21 2.75 5.69 7.42
CA TYR A 21 2.56 6.88 8.22
C TYR A 21 2.99 6.63 9.67
N ASP A 22 3.90 7.46 10.17
CA ASP A 22 4.25 7.54 11.59
C ASP A 22 3.38 8.60 12.29
N PRO A 23 2.48 8.22 13.21
CA PRO A 23 1.62 9.17 13.91
C PRO A 23 2.34 10.03 14.95
N VAL A 24 3.58 9.69 15.34
CA VAL A 24 4.36 10.46 16.32
C VAL A 24 5.03 11.65 15.65
N THR A 25 5.64 11.43 14.48
CA THR A 25 6.31 12.49 13.72
C THR A 25 5.38 13.18 12.72
N GLY A 26 4.29 12.52 12.32
CA GLY A 26 3.37 13.00 11.29
C GLY A 26 3.90 12.82 9.87
N GLU A 27 4.96 12.05 9.68
CA GLU A 27 5.63 11.88 8.39
C GLU A 27 5.18 10.60 7.67
N TRP A 28 5.25 10.66 6.33
CA TRP A 28 5.06 9.51 5.47
C TRP A 28 6.41 9.02 4.96
N THR A 29 6.59 7.70 4.93
CA THR A 29 7.79 7.03 4.42
C THR A 29 7.39 5.99 3.36
N SER A 30 8.01 6.07 2.19
CA SER A 30 7.82 5.08 1.13
C SER A 30 8.47 3.75 1.50
N LEU A 31 7.72 2.67 1.31
CA LEU A 31 8.17 1.29 1.45
C LEU A 31 8.44 0.65 0.08
N ALA A 32 8.68 -0.66 0.07
CA ALA A 32 8.87 -1.41 -1.17
C ALA A 32 7.63 -1.34 -2.07
N LYS A 33 7.87 -1.20 -3.38
CA LYS A 33 6.82 -1.18 -4.40
C LYS A 33 6.33 -2.59 -4.72
N HIS A 34 5.09 -2.69 -5.18
CA HIS A 34 4.57 -3.91 -5.77
C HIS A 34 5.28 -4.26 -7.09
N PRO A 35 5.26 -5.54 -7.50
CA PRO A 35 5.71 -5.96 -8.83
C PRO A 35 4.95 -5.26 -9.97
N GLU A 36 5.54 -5.26 -11.18
CA GLU A 36 5.07 -4.51 -12.35
C GLU A 36 3.60 -4.78 -12.76
N TYR A 37 3.02 -5.92 -12.36
CA TYR A 37 1.63 -6.31 -12.66
C TYR A 37 0.66 -5.92 -11.53
N THR A 38 0.72 -4.66 -11.11
CA THR A 38 -0.05 -4.15 -9.98
C THR A 38 -1.55 -4.09 -10.26
N LYS A 39 -2.35 -4.58 -9.32
CA LYS A 39 -3.82 -4.55 -9.31
C LYS A 39 -4.34 -3.51 -8.30
N SER A 40 -5.64 -3.24 -8.34
CA SER A 40 -6.36 -2.51 -7.29
C SER A 40 -7.18 -3.49 -6.43
N GLU A 41 -7.74 -3.00 -5.31
CA GLU A 41 -8.69 -3.75 -4.48
C GLU A 41 -8.10 -4.95 -3.72
N TYR A 42 -6.83 -4.85 -3.33
CA TYR A 42 -6.20 -5.85 -2.46
C TYR A 42 -6.90 -5.96 -1.09
N ALA A 43 -7.02 -7.20 -0.61
CA ALA A 43 -7.27 -7.47 0.80
C ALA A 43 -5.95 -7.34 1.57
N VAL A 44 -5.97 -6.61 2.68
CA VAL A 44 -4.79 -6.36 3.52
C VAL A 44 -5.11 -6.72 4.97
N CYS A 45 -4.20 -7.44 5.63
CA CYS A 45 -4.28 -7.66 7.08
C CYS A 45 -2.91 -7.56 7.74
N ALA A 46 -2.90 -7.21 9.02
CA ALA A 46 -1.72 -7.30 9.87
C ALA A 46 -1.76 -8.65 10.61
N LEU A 47 -0.65 -9.39 10.57
CA LEU A 47 -0.46 -10.63 11.32
C LEU A 47 0.90 -10.58 12.00
N ARG A 48 0.89 -10.47 13.34
CA ARG A 48 2.11 -10.31 14.14
C ARG A 48 2.90 -9.06 13.66
N ASN A 49 4.12 -9.26 13.16
CA ASN A 49 4.99 -8.19 12.67
C ASN A 49 4.93 -8.04 11.14
N ASP A 50 4.02 -8.76 10.48
CA ASP A 50 3.92 -8.82 9.04
C ASP A 50 2.62 -8.18 8.54
N ILE A 51 2.70 -7.64 7.32
CA ILE A 51 1.55 -7.16 6.56
C ILE A 51 1.35 -8.11 5.39
N ILE A 52 0.18 -8.71 5.31
CA ILE A 52 -0.18 -9.68 4.27
C ILE A 52 -1.10 -8.98 3.27
N VAL A 53 -0.79 -9.13 2.00
CA VAL A 53 -1.54 -8.57 0.87
C VAL A 53 -2.00 -9.72 -0.02
N SER A 54 -3.29 -9.77 -0.37
CA SER A 54 -3.89 -10.83 -1.19
C SER A 54 -4.89 -10.25 -2.20
N GLY A 55 -4.88 -10.78 -3.44
CA GLY A 55 -5.73 -10.33 -4.56
C GLY A 55 -5.05 -10.48 -5.92
#